data_AF-A0A5D2E8P4-F1
#
_entry.id   AF-A0A5D2E8P4-F1
#
_cell.length_a   1.000
_cell.length_b   1.000
_cell.length_c   1.000
_cell.angle_alpha   90.00
_cell.angle_beta   90.00
_cell.angle_gamma   90.00
#
_symmetry.space_group_name_H-M   'P 1'
#
loop_
_entity.id
_entity.type
_entity.pdbx_description
1 polymer ?
#
loop_
_entity_poly.entity_id
_entity_poly.type
_entity_poly.pdbx_seq_one_letter_code
_entity_poly.pdbx_strand_id
1 'polypeptide(L)'
;MLKEQEENGNSSSILLVELPLGEATEGFELEKAICSDGLFMLALNHWDPISHSFSHPLCLTSPPLTVNVCISQPPIFSSSTLYLRIYGASSLSPPHRHSLLNQVSRMLRLSESEENNVREFHRKKHYKKKKKQLSI
;
A
#
# COMPACT_ATOMS: atom_id res chain seq x y z
N MET A 1 36.31 17.56 -17.84
CA MET A 1 35.32 18.03 -18.83
C MET A 1 34.11 17.13 -18.68
N LEU A 2 33.17 17.53 -17.83
CA LEU A 2 31.90 18.18 -18.20
C LEU A 2 30.99 17.23 -19.00
N LYS A 3 29.70 17.01 -18.72
CA LYS A 3 28.79 17.28 -17.60
C LYS A 3 27.44 16.91 -18.22
N GLU A 4 26.74 15.90 -17.74
CA GLU A 4 25.30 15.82 -17.96
C GLU A 4 24.67 15.59 -16.60
N GLN A 5 24.40 16.73 -15.96
CA GLN A 5 23.29 16.85 -15.03
C GLN A 5 22.01 16.66 -15.83
N GLU A 6 21.10 15.83 -15.35
CA GLU A 6 19.69 16.19 -15.41
C GLU A 6 19.17 16.30 -13.97
N GLU A 7 19.43 17.48 -13.44
CA GLU A 7 18.60 18.10 -12.42
C GLU A 7 17.22 18.32 -13.05
N ASN A 8 16.20 17.59 -12.60
CA ASN A 8 14.83 18.06 -12.76
C ASN A 8 14.32 18.46 -11.38
N GLY A 9 14.74 19.65 -10.96
CA GLY A 9 14.11 20.42 -9.90
C GLY A 9 12.71 20.83 -10.34
N ASN A 10 11.76 19.91 -10.22
CA ASN A 10 10.39 20.32 -10.01
C ASN A 10 10.21 20.38 -8.49
N SER A 11 9.98 21.57 -7.94
CA SER A 11 9.42 21.74 -6.60
C SER A 11 7.96 21.25 -6.61
N SER A 12 7.73 20.03 -7.09
CA SER A 12 6.46 19.36 -7.10
C SER A 12 6.08 19.20 -5.65
N SER A 13 5.00 19.86 -5.22
CA SER A 13 4.49 19.71 -3.88
C SER A 13 4.24 18.23 -3.59
N ILE A 14 4.99 17.66 -2.64
CA ILE A 14 4.80 16.29 -2.16
C ILE A 14 4.01 16.39 -0.87
N LEU A 15 2.80 15.83 -0.86
CA LEU A 15 2.01 15.70 0.35
C LEU A 15 2.23 14.32 0.96
N LEU A 16 2.56 14.25 2.25
CA LEU A 16 2.65 13.00 3.00
C LEU A 16 1.33 12.75 3.74
N VAL A 17 0.75 11.57 3.52
CA VAL A 17 -0.43 11.08 4.21
C VAL A 17 -0.12 9.75 4.87
N GLU A 18 -0.46 9.61 6.15
CA GLU A 18 -0.34 8.34 6.86
C GLU A 18 -1.63 7.53 6.73
N LEU A 19 -1.47 6.24 6.45
CA LEU A 19 -2.54 5.26 6.43
C LEU A 19 -2.31 4.24 7.56
N PRO A 20 -3.15 4.21 8.61
CA PRO A 20 -3.04 3.20 9.66
C PRO A 20 -3.37 1.80 9.11
N LEU A 21 -2.56 0.81 9.51
CA LEU A 21 -2.75 -0.61 9.19
C LEU A 21 -3.85 -1.26 10.04
N GLY A 22 -4.18 -0.68 11.20
CA GLY A 22 -5.19 -1.21 12.10
C GLY A 22 -4.82 -2.61 12.63
N GLU A 23 -5.76 -3.56 12.57
CA GLU A 23 -5.54 -4.93 13.02
C GLU A 23 -4.50 -5.69 12.18
N ALA A 24 -4.23 -5.26 10.94
CA ALA A 24 -3.23 -5.87 10.08
C ALA A 24 -1.79 -5.53 10.51
N THR A 25 -1.58 -4.72 11.55
CA THR A 25 -0.24 -4.30 11.99
C THR A 25 0.68 -5.49 12.28
N GLU A 26 0.15 -6.59 12.82
CA GLU A 26 0.96 -7.77 13.14
C GLU A 26 1.25 -8.59 11.89
N GLY A 27 2.46 -8.41 11.33
CA GLY A 27 2.95 -9.22 10.21
C GLY A 27 2.63 -8.71 8.80
N PHE A 28 2.05 -7.51 8.68
CA PHE A 28 1.91 -6.87 7.37
C PHE A 28 3.26 -6.46 6.80
N GLU A 29 3.48 -6.87 5.55
CA GLU A 29 4.66 -6.55 4.76
C GLU A 29 4.19 -6.08 3.39
N LEU A 30 4.48 -4.82 3.06
CA LEU A 30 4.03 -4.19 1.82
C LEU A 30 4.46 -5.00 0.59
N GLU A 31 5.72 -5.46 0.56
CA GLU A 31 6.24 -6.27 -0.54
C GLU A 31 5.40 -7.53 -0.77
N LYS A 32 5.06 -8.26 0.30
CA LYS A 32 4.19 -9.44 0.19
C LYS A 32 2.81 -9.08 -0.33
N ALA A 33 2.21 -8.00 0.16
CA ALA A 33 0.88 -7.57 -0.30
C ALA A 33 0.90 -7.22 -1.81
N ILE A 34 1.92 -6.50 -2.28
CA ILE A 34 2.05 -6.10 -3.68
C ILE A 34 2.39 -7.29 -4.60
N CYS A 35 3.36 -8.11 -4.21
CA CYS A 35 3.88 -9.19 -5.05
C CYS A 35 2.99 -10.43 -5.07
N SER A 36 2.37 -10.81 -3.94
CA SER A 36 1.55 -12.02 -3.88
C SER A 36 0.21 -11.89 -4.61
N ASP A 37 -0.37 -10.69 -4.60
CA ASP A 37 -1.63 -10.39 -5.29
C ASP A 37 -1.42 -9.93 -6.74
N GLY A 38 -0.17 -9.89 -7.22
CA GLY A 38 0.16 -9.52 -8.60
C GLY A 38 -0.16 -8.07 -8.93
N LEU A 39 -0.30 -7.18 -7.93
CA LEU A 39 -0.61 -5.77 -8.13
C LEU A 39 0.41 -5.12 -9.07
N PHE A 40 1.69 -5.40 -8.89
CA PHE A 40 2.77 -4.86 -9.73
C PHE A 40 2.66 -5.25 -11.22
N MET A 41 1.88 -6.26 -11.58
CA MET A 41 1.71 -6.70 -12.98
C MET A 41 0.64 -5.90 -13.74
N LEU A 42 -0.18 -5.11 -13.05
CA LEU A 42 -1.20 -4.29 -13.70
C LEU A 42 -0.59 -3.02 -14.31
N ALA A 43 -1.12 -2.59 -15.45
CA ALA A 43 -0.61 -1.41 -16.14
C ALA A 43 -0.62 -0.17 -15.23
N LEU A 44 0.41 0.67 -15.36
CA LEU A 44 0.68 1.87 -14.55
C LEU A 44 1.08 1.61 -13.08
N ASN A 45 1.13 0.35 -12.64
CA ASN A 45 1.69 -0.01 -11.35
C ASN A 45 3.19 -0.20 -11.48
N HIS A 46 3.95 0.37 -10.55
CA HIS A 46 5.40 0.20 -10.51
C HIS A 46 5.85 -0.10 -9.08
N TRP A 47 6.39 -1.29 -8.89
CA TRP A 47 7.10 -1.69 -7.67
C TRP A 47 8.58 -1.43 -7.86
N ASP A 48 9.16 -0.63 -6.96
CA ASP A 48 10.61 -0.44 -6.87
C ASP A 48 11.18 -1.32 -5.75
N PRO A 49 11.93 -2.39 -6.08
CA PRO A 49 12.50 -3.30 -5.10
C PRO A 49 13.65 -2.68 -4.29
N ILE A 50 14.24 -1.57 -4.74
CA ILE A 50 15.35 -0.92 -4.03
C ILE A 50 14.79 -0.05 -2.89
N SER A 51 13.74 0.73 -3.18
CA SER A 51 13.10 1.59 -2.18
C SER A 51 11.97 0.90 -1.40
N HIS A 52 11.63 -0.35 -1.74
CA HIS A 52 10.47 -1.08 -1.24
C HIS A 52 9.19 -0.23 -1.31
N SER A 53 9.00 0.43 -2.46
CA SER A 53 7.89 1.34 -2.67
C SER A 53 7.05 0.96 -3.88
N PHE A 54 5.74 1.19 -3.75
CA PHE A 54 4.77 0.91 -4.79
C PHE A 54 4.17 2.22 -5.28
N SER A 55 4.21 2.46 -6.58
CA SER A 55 3.63 3.65 -7.19
C SER A 55 2.51 3.29 -8.16
N HIS A 56 1.43 4.07 -8.09
CA HIS A 56 0.27 3.94 -8.97
C HIS A 56 -0.51 5.26 -9.04
N PRO A 57 -0.99 5.69 -10.22
CA PRO A 57 -1.95 6.78 -10.34
C PRO A 57 -3.32 6.40 -9.76
N LEU A 58 -3.87 7.23 -8.87
CA LEU A 58 -5.22 7.07 -8.33
C LEU A 58 -6.13 8.21 -8.78
N CYS A 59 -7.39 7.86 -9.09
CA CYS A 59 -8.45 8.80 -9.42
C CYS A 59 -9.32 9.05 -8.18
N LEU A 60 -9.12 10.18 -7.51
CA LEU A 60 -9.92 10.58 -6.35
C LEU A 60 -11.27 11.13 -6.82
N THR A 61 -12.34 10.71 -6.15
CA THR A 61 -13.72 11.07 -6.51
C THR A 61 -14.19 12.34 -5.78
N SER A 62 -14.95 13.19 -6.47
CA SER A 62 -15.68 14.34 -5.93
C SER A 62 -14.84 15.53 -5.40
N PRO A 63 -14.34 16.43 -6.28
CA PRO A 63 -14.31 16.36 -7.75
C PRO A 63 -13.24 15.38 -8.27
N PRO A 64 -13.32 14.89 -9.52
CA PRO A 64 -12.30 14.05 -10.11
C PRO A 64 -10.92 14.69 -10.05
N LEU A 65 -9.96 14.02 -9.43
CA LEU A 65 -8.57 14.45 -9.32
C LEU A 65 -7.66 13.23 -9.47
N THR A 66 -6.82 13.22 -10.50
CA THR A 66 -5.81 12.17 -10.69
C THR A 66 -4.51 12.59 -10.01
N VAL A 67 -4.01 11.75 -9.11
CA VAL A 67 -2.75 11.96 -8.39
C VAL A 67 -1.87 10.74 -8.53
N ASN A 68 -0.55 10.94 -8.58
CA ASN A 68 0.38 9.83 -8.45
C ASN A 68 0.64 9.58 -6.97
N VAL A 69 0.47 8.33 -6.54
CA VAL A 69 0.68 7.92 -5.15
C VAL A 69 1.86 6.96 -5.10
N CYS A 70 2.80 7.23 -4.21
CA CYS A 70 3.86 6.30 -3.83
C CYS A 70 3.62 5.83 -2.39
N ILE A 71 3.56 4.52 -2.21
CA ILE A 71 3.30 3.83 -0.95
C ILE A 71 4.60 3.23 -0.48
N SER A 72 5.01 3.53 0.74
CA SER A 72 6.18 2.94 1.37
C SER A 72 5.88 2.57 2.82
N GLN A 73 6.45 1.47 3.28
CA GLN A 73 6.39 1.09 4.69
C GLN A 73 7.63 1.65 5.42
N PRO A 74 7.47 2.34 6.56
CA PRO A 74 8.60 2.79 7.35
C PRO A 74 9.49 1.61 7.78
N PRO A 75 10.82 1.75 7.80
CA PRO A 75 11.74 0.66 8.18
C PRO A 75 11.70 0.30 9.67
N ILE A 76 10.84 0.95 10.46
CA ILE A 76 10.68 0.68 11.89
C ILE A 76 9.77 -0.53 12.03
N PHE A 77 10.30 -1.62 12.62
CA PHE A 77 9.67 -2.94 12.78
C PHE A 77 8.29 -2.99 13.47
N SER A 78 7.76 -1.85 13.90
CA SER A 78 6.45 -1.71 14.56
C SER A 78 5.60 -0.59 13.96
N SER A 79 5.89 -0.14 12.73
CA SER A 79 5.08 0.90 12.08
C SER A 79 3.67 0.38 11.84
N SER A 80 2.72 0.84 12.65
CA SER A 80 1.28 0.62 12.47
C SER A 80 0.70 1.46 11.33
N THR A 81 1.55 2.06 10.50
CA THR A 81 1.18 3.00 9.44
C THR A 81 2.00 2.79 8.17
N LEU A 82 1.38 3.08 7.04
CA LEU A 82 2.02 3.24 5.74
C LEU A 82 2.11 4.71 5.37
N TYR A 83 3.17 5.06 4.65
CA TYR A 83 3.39 6.41 4.12
C TYR A 83 2.91 6.49 2.67
N LEU A 84 1.99 7.41 2.41
CA LEU A 84 1.48 7.74 1.08
C LEU A 84 2.03 9.11 0.66
N ARG A 85 2.98 9.11 -0.27
CA ARG A 85 3.49 10.32 -0.91
C ARG A 85 2.64 10.63 -2.13
N ILE A 86 1.99 11.78 -2.11
CA ILE A 86 1.10 12.24 -3.18
C ILE A 86 1.83 13.31 -4.00
N TYR A 87 1.96 13.05 -5.29
CA TYR A 87 2.57 13.96 -6.25
C TYR A 87 1.49 14.69 -7.05
N GLY A 88 1.68 15.98 -7.28
CA GLY A 88 0.76 16.81 -8.07
C GLY A 88 -0.35 17.49 -7.25
N ALA A 89 -0.31 17.39 -5.91
CA ALA A 89 -1.23 18.08 -5.02
C ALA A 89 -0.49 18.65 -3.80
N SER A 90 -0.74 19.91 -3.45
CA SER A 90 -0.19 20.56 -2.25
C SER A 90 -1.04 20.34 -1.01
N SER A 91 -2.34 20.08 -1.20
CA SER A 91 -3.29 19.71 -0.15
C SER A 91 -4.39 18.83 -0.74
N LEU A 92 -5.06 18.07 0.13
CA LEU A 92 -6.22 17.27 -0.24
C LEU A 92 -7.43 17.76 0.55
N SER A 93 -8.55 17.94 -0.14
CA SER A 93 -9.84 18.17 0.52
C SER A 93 -10.22 16.95 1.39
N PRO A 94 -11.06 17.10 2.42
CA PRO A 94 -11.50 15.96 3.23
C PRO A 94 -12.13 14.81 2.41
N PRO A 95 -12.99 15.08 1.39
CA PRO A 95 -13.48 14.03 0.48
C PRO A 95 -12.37 13.32 -0.29
N HIS A 96 -11.39 14.07 -0.82
CA HIS A 96 -10.25 13.48 -1.53
C HIS A 96 -9.39 12.61 -0.62
N ARG A 97 -9.11 13.08 0.60
CA ARG A 97 -8.36 12.30 1.60
C ARG A 97 -9.10 11.01 1.96
N HIS A 98 -10.41 11.07 2.15
CA HIS A 98 -11.21 9.87 2.43
C HIS A 98 -11.22 8.89 1.25
N SER A 99 -11.40 9.40 0.03
CA SER A 99 -11.36 8.59 -1.20
C SER A 99 -9.99 7.92 -1.38
N LEU A 100 -8.90 8.66 -1.16
CA LEU A 100 -7.52 8.16 -1.21
C LEU A 100 -7.32 7.00 -0.23
N LEU A 101 -7.61 7.22 1.05
CA LEU A 101 -7.39 6.22 2.09
C LEU A 101 -8.22 4.96 1.82
N ASN A 102 -9.50 5.11 1.45
CA ASN A 102 -10.36 3.96 1.14
C ASN A 102 -9.86 3.17 -0.08
N GLN A 103 -9.41 3.84 -1.14
CA GLN A 103 -8.89 3.18 -2.33
C GLN A 103 -7.63 2.38 -2.00
N VAL A 104 -6.68 2.99 -1.28
CA VAL A 104 -5.43 2.30 -0.90
C VAL A 104 -5.70 1.16 0.08
N SER A 105 -6.57 1.35 1.07
CA SER A 105 -6.95 0.29 2.01
C SER A 105 -7.53 -0.93 1.30
N ARG A 106 -8.44 -0.74 0.33
CA ARG A 106 -9.01 -1.84 -0.45
C ARG A 106 -7.97 -2.47 -1.38
N MET A 107 -7.12 -1.65 -1.99
CA MET A 107 -6.04 -2.12 -2.86
C MET A 107 -5.07 -3.05 -2.11
N LEU A 108 -4.78 -2.74 -0.84
CA LEU A 108 -3.90 -3.52 0.03
C LEU A 108 -4.64 -4.54 0.91
N ARG A 109 -5.95 -4.71 0.70
CA ARG A 109 -6.82 -5.62 1.46
C ARG A 109 -6.79 -5.43 2.98
N LEU A 110 -6.68 -4.18 3.42
CA LEU A 110 -6.58 -3.79 4.83
C LEU A 110 -7.94 -3.67 5.54
N SER A 111 -9.05 -4.06 4.90
CA SER A 111 -10.35 -3.96 5.55
C SER A 111 -10.57 -5.07 6.59
N GLU A 112 -11.36 -4.77 7.63
CA GLU A 112 -11.68 -5.73 8.70
C GLU A 112 -12.29 -7.03 8.17
N SER A 113 -13.09 -6.97 7.10
CA SER A 113 -13.69 -8.15 6.48
C SER A 113 -12.65 -9.00 5.75
N GLU A 114 -11.68 -8.37 5.06
CA GLU A 114 -10.58 -9.06 4.38
C GLU A 114 -9.62 -9.69 5.38
N GLU A 115 -9.28 -8.96 6.44
CA GLU A 115 -8.47 -9.46 7.55
C GLU A 115 -9.14 -10.68 8.23
N ASN A 116 -10.44 -10.59 8.54
CA ASN A 116 -11.19 -11.73 9.07
C ASN A 116 -11.18 -12.94 8.12
N ASN A 117 -11.27 -12.72 6.80
CA ASN A 117 -11.19 -13.80 5.81
C ASN A 117 -9.81 -14.46 5.78
N VAL A 118 -8.73 -13.67 5.85
CA VAL A 118 -7.34 -14.17 5.93
C VAL A 118 -7.15 -14.99 7.20
N ARG A 119 -7.55 -14.44 8.35
CA ARG A 119 -7.47 -15.10 9.67
C ARG A 119 -8.23 -16.43 9.69
N GLU A 120 -9.45 -16.46 9.17
CA GLU A 120 -10.26 -17.67 9.03
C GLU A 120 -9.61 -18.72 8.12
N PHE A 121 -8.98 -18.29 7.02
CA PHE A 121 -8.26 -19.18 6.12
C PHE A 121 -7.05 -19.83 6.79
N HIS A 122 -6.26 -19.05 7.55
CA HIS A 122 -5.14 -19.58 8.33
C HIS A 122 -5.62 -20.55 9.43
N ARG A 123 -6.69 -20.21 10.17
CA ARG A 123 -7.31 -21.08 11.17
C ARG A 123 -7.72 -22.44 10.59
N LYS A 124 -8.39 -22.43 9.43
CA LYS A 124 -8.82 -23.65 8.73
C LYS A 124 -7.64 -24.50 8.23
N LYS A 125 -6.53 -23.88 7.78
CA LYS A 125 -5.29 -24.59 7.42
C LYS A 125 -4.64 -25.27 8.62
N HIS A 126 -4.55 -24.60 9.76
CA HIS A 126 -4.01 -25.18 11.00
C HIS A 126 -4.85 -26.38 11.49
N TYR A 127 -6.18 -26.27 11.42
CA TYR A 127 -7.08 -27.35 11.80
C TYR A 127 -6.89 -28.61 10.94
N LYS A 128 -6.74 -28.47 9.61
CA LYS A 128 -6.47 -29.59 8.71
C LYS A 128 -5.09 -30.24 8.96
N LYS A 129 -4.06 -29.45 9.31
CA LYS A 129 -2.73 -29.97 9.63
C LYS A 129 -2.73 -30.80 10.93
N LYS A 130 -3.50 -30.36 11.95
CA LYS A 130 -3.67 -31.09 13.22
C LYS A 130 -4.42 -32.42 13.02
N LYS A 131 -5.49 -32.45 12.22
CA LYS A 131 -6.20 -33.69 11.87
C LYS A 131 -5.32 -34.71 11.14
N LYS A 132 -4.42 -34.25 10.26
CA LYS A 132 -3.50 -35.14 9.53
C LYS A 132 -2.41 -35.75 10.41
N GLN A 133 -2.06 -35.12 11.54
CA GLN A 133 -1.13 -35.67 12.53
C GLN A 133 -1.79 -36.59 13.56
N LEU A 134 -3.09 -36.41 13.84
CA LEU A 134 -3.85 -37.29 14.74
C LEU A 134 -4.47 -38.53 14.07
N SER A 135 -4.32 -38.69 12.75
CA SER A 135 -4.77 -39.86 12.00
C SER A 135 -3.64 -40.78 11.56
N ILE A 136 -2.49 -40.74 12.26
CA ILE A 136 -1.38 -41.69 12.14
C ILE A 136 -1.25 -42.41 13.47
#